data_AF-A0A354WYL3-F1
#
_entry.id   AF-A0A354WYL3-F1
#
_cell.length_a   1.000
_cell.length_b   1.000
_cell.length_c   1.000
_cell.angle_alpha   90.00
_cell.angle_beta   90.00
_cell.angle_gamma   90.00
#
_symmetry.space_group_name_H-M   'P 1'
#
loop_
_entity.id
_entity.type
_entity.pdbx_description
1 polymer ?
#
loop_
_entity_poly.entity_id
_entity_poly.type
_entity_poly.pdbx_seq_one_letter_code
_entity_poly.pdbx_strand_id
1 'polypeptide(L)'
;MKKVCMALLALLFFPSQNSWSQNDGYKSDYRNDSVRVKPAKWHDLKDEFQIGGEDGFDSREYWNLSNGRGRVQATHTNVDTLYVHSGETINLHLQDRLYSGSSKEYSVRTYQRWYDFRRLASFETAQGTKDWNYKDLLIPTGRTGYRFQNGYVGSPLTGTGNNQVLDNMLFHYPTADEFAQMFPGNTDSELDNIYYLIACDVSGYNDYTPQYEKETSKTSSFQKNGFWEPTLSHRFIYYISEVDGDVHTSYVRRWKEGIDNGRLTSSDERSNAYLEESEISFPAVRRATYTKELVSLQKEARGYAIPNVKNDNMNVALNVEVVDNSAGISLLKSSISGENTVIQFNYPSGDKVEDGSKASIIVYKQIDGKRYNIARYKLSFQTEGQLLSQSELEENQEEGKEFYFRSPAYLKDNYELLTELNFDYDTRVASELYNNQKYYPFPQNWDVCSYAFYDGSYQHGDFRGGKG
;
A
#
# COMPACT_ATOMS: atom_id res chain seq x y z
N MET A 1 63.66 13.09 49.54
CA MET A 1 62.84 12.07 50.25
C MET A 1 61.39 12.20 49.82
N LYS A 2 60.80 11.10 49.35
CA LYS A 2 59.37 10.71 49.34
C LYS A 2 58.26 11.72 48.94
N LYS A 3 57.64 11.40 47.79
CA LYS A 3 56.19 11.24 47.46
C LYS A 3 55.15 12.14 48.16
N VAL A 4 54.21 12.72 47.39
CA VAL A 4 52.78 12.30 47.27
C VAL A 4 52.03 13.24 46.29
N CYS A 5 51.09 12.63 45.56
CA CYS A 5 50.21 13.13 44.49
C CYS A 5 49.27 14.28 44.88
N MET A 6 48.75 15.02 43.89
CA MET A 6 47.32 14.92 43.51
C MET A 6 46.98 15.77 42.28
N ALA A 7 46.18 15.15 41.42
CA ALA A 7 45.55 15.69 40.23
C ALA A 7 44.45 16.70 40.58
N LEU A 8 44.34 17.79 39.81
CA LEU A 8 43.12 18.59 39.59
C LEU A 8 43.50 19.78 38.70
N LEU A 9 43.20 19.70 37.40
CA LEU A 9 42.76 20.82 36.53
C LEU A 9 42.70 20.34 35.06
N ALA A 10 41.67 19.57 34.73
CA ALA A 10 41.26 19.31 33.33
C ALA A 10 39.73 19.12 33.25
N LEU A 11 39.00 19.96 33.99
CA LEU A 11 37.54 19.90 34.14
C LEU A 11 36.92 21.28 33.90
N LEU A 12 37.24 21.96 32.79
CA LEU A 12 36.56 23.24 32.43
C LEU A 12 36.37 23.47 30.93
N PHE A 13 36.35 22.42 30.10
CA PHE A 13 35.82 22.52 28.72
C PHE A 13 34.99 21.28 28.37
N PHE A 14 33.98 21.00 29.19
CA PHE A 14 32.79 20.33 28.69
C PHE A 14 31.80 21.44 28.33
N PRO A 15 31.40 21.62 27.05
CA PRO A 15 30.16 22.33 26.82
C PRO A 15 29.09 21.53 27.54
N SER A 16 28.43 22.18 28.49
CA SER A 16 27.13 21.74 28.99
C SER A 16 26.24 21.57 27.77
N GLN A 17 26.15 20.34 27.25
CA GLN A 17 25.08 19.95 26.37
C GLN A 17 23.83 19.99 27.24
N ASN A 18 23.25 21.17 27.33
CA ASN A 18 21.86 21.31 27.71
C ASN A 18 21.10 20.29 26.87
N SER A 19 20.38 19.40 27.55
CA SER A 19 19.38 18.54 26.96
C SER A 19 18.51 19.40 26.04
N TRP A 20 18.71 19.31 24.73
CA TRP A 20 17.74 19.80 23.78
C TRP A 20 16.50 18.96 24.02
N SER A 21 15.51 19.58 24.66
CA SER A 21 14.17 19.03 24.85
C SER A 21 13.68 18.48 23.50
N GLN A 22 13.72 17.17 23.35
CA GLN A 22 13.34 16.43 22.15
C GLN A 22 11.85 16.62 21.91
N ASN A 23 11.49 17.16 20.75
CA ASN A 23 10.09 17.17 20.32
C ASN A 23 9.84 15.79 19.71
N ASP A 24 9.60 14.78 20.56
CA ASP A 24 9.05 13.50 20.13
C ASP A 24 7.86 13.84 19.23
N GLY A 25 7.83 13.41 17.98
CA GLY A 25 6.85 13.86 16.97
C GLY A 25 5.37 13.60 17.33
N TYR A 26 5.11 13.13 18.54
CA TYR A 26 3.82 12.79 19.09
C TYR A 26 3.49 13.59 20.34
N LYS A 27 2.19 13.85 20.49
CA LYS A 27 1.62 14.14 21.79
C LYS A 27 1.39 12.84 22.55
N SER A 28 1.77 12.83 23.83
CA SER A 28 1.63 11.67 24.72
C SER A 28 0.36 11.69 25.57
N ASP A 29 -0.61 12.58 25.27
CA ASP A 29 -1.84 12.77 26.04
C ASP A 29 -2.62 11.46 26.28
N TYR A 30 -2.56 10.53 25.32
CA TYR A 30 -3.32 9.28 25.32
C TYR A 30 -2.45 8.02 25.38
N ARG A 31 -1.18 8.14 25.80
CA ARG A 31 -0.21 7.02 25.78
C ARG A 31 -0.66 5.81 26.61
N ASN A 32 -1.54 6.03 27.59
CA ASN A 32 -2.10 4.98 28.45
C ASN A 32 -3.49 4.50 27.99
N ASP A 33 -4.05 5.08 26.95
CA ASP A 33 -5.31 4.67 26.34
C ASP A 33 -5.06 3.73 25.16
N SER A 34 -6.08 2.94 24.82
CA SER A 34 -6.10 2.06 23.65
C SER A 34 -7.29 2.38 22.77
N VAL A 35 -7.07 2.45 21.46
CA VAL A 35 -8.15 2.51 20.48
C VAL A 35 -8.91 1.19 20.49
N ARG A 36 -10.25 1.26 20.51
CA ARG A 36 -11.15 0.12 20.58
C ARG A 36 -11.66 -0.25 19.19
N VAL A 37 -11.72 -1.54 18.90
CA VAL A 37 -12.11 -2.08 17.60
C VAL A 37 -13.54 -2.62 17.64
N LYS A 38 -14.32 -2.32 16.60
CA LYS A 38 -15.70 -2.78 16.37
C LYS A 38 -15.82 -3.42 14.98
N PRO A 39 -16.93 -4.12 14.66
CA PRO A 39 -17.22 -4.55 13.29
C PRO A 39 -17.49 -3.35 12.39
N ALA A 40 -17.32 -3.53 11.08
CA ALA A 40 -17.77 -2.54 10.10
C ALA A 40 -19.30 -2.36 10.19
N LYS A 41 -19.80 -1.13 9.93
CA LYS A 41 -21.24 -0.83 9.99
C LYS A 41 -22.12 -1.72 9.10
N TRP A 42 -21.52 -2.34 8.08
CA TRP A 42 -22.20 -3.24 7.16
C TRP A 42 -22.81 -4.46 7.83
N HIS A 43 -22.22 -4.93 8.94
CA HIS A 43 -22.80 -6.03 9.70
C HIS A 43 -24.12 -5.58 10.36
N ASP A 44 -24.12 -4.42 11.02
CA ASP A 44 -25.34 -3.83 11.60
C ASP A 44 -26.41 -3.57 10.52
N LEU A 45 -26.01 -3.01 9.36
CA LEU A 45 -26.93 -2.73 8.26
C LEU A 45 -27.47 -4.00 7.60
N LYS A 46 -26.64 -5.04 7.42
CA LYS A 46 -27.07 -6.31 6.86
C LYS A 46 -28.17 -6.94 7.71
N ASP A 47 -28.01 -6.89 9.03
CA ASP A 47 -28.99 -7.41 9.98
C ASP A 47 -30.28 -6.58 9.97
N GLU A 48 -30.18 -5.24 9.87
CA GLU A 48 -31.33 -4.33 9.75
C GLU A 48 -32.16 -4.60 8.49
N PHE A 49 -31.51 -4.77 7.34
CA PHE A 49 -32.15 -4.98 6.04
C PHE A 49 -32.42 -6.45 5.69
N GLN A 50 -32.06 -7.39 6.58
CA GLN A 50 -32.23 -8.84 6.38
C GLN A 50 -31.64 -9.35 5.05
N ILE A 51 -30.47 -8.84 4.68
CA ILE A 51 -29.84 -9.16 3.39
C ILE A 51 -29.26 -10.59 3.44
N GLY A 52 -29.66 -11.42 2.48
CA GLY A 52 -29.20 -12.80 2.32
C GLY A 52 -27.71 -12.92 1.97
N GLY A 53 -27.19 -14.15 1.93
CA GLY A 53 -25.78 -14.44 1.62
C GLY A 53 -25.43 -14.46 0.13
N GLU A 54 -26.33 -14.00 -0.75
CA GLU A 54 -26.23 -14.23 -2.21
C GLU A 54 -25.32 -13.23 -2.94
N ASP A 55 -24.82 -12.20 -2.25
CA ASP A 55 -24.16 -11.04 -2.87
C ASP A 55 -22.64 -10.95 -2.60
N GLY A 56 -21.99 -12.04 -2.21
CA GLY A 56 -20.54 -12.05 -2.01
C GLY A 56 -20.02 -11.19 -0.84
N PHE A 57 -20.90 -10.75 0.06
CA PHE A 57 -20.52 -10.07 1.30
C PHE A 57 -19.83 -11.04 2.27
N ASP A 58 -18.67 -10.65 2.80
CA ASP A 58 -17.92 -11.46 3.77
C ASP A 58 -18.51 -11.32 5.18
N SER A 59 -18.88 -12.44 5.81
CA SER A 59 -19.42 -12.47 7.18
C SER A 59 -18.36 -12.26 8.27
N ARG A 60 -17.07 -12.22 7.91
CA ARG A 60 -15.98 -11.95 8.84
C ARG A 60 -16.04 -10.51 9.35
N GLU A 61 -16.27 -10.36 10.66
CA GLU A 61 -16.25 -9.06 11.34
C GLU A 61 -14.84 -8.60 11.75
N TYR A 62 -13.96 -9.57 12.05
CA TYR A 62 -12.63 -9.31 12.58
C TYR A 62 -11.57 -10.25 12.01
N TRP A 63 -10.34 -9.75 11.98
CA TRP A 63 -9.14 -10.59 11.88
C TRP A 63 -8.50 -10.74 13.25
N ASN A 64 -8.28 -11.98 13.68
CA ASN A 64 -7.52 -12.26 14.89
C ASN A 64 -6.03 -12.23 14.57
N LEU A 65 -5.26 -11.48 15.34
CA LEU A 65 -3.81 -11.48 15.24
C LEU A 65 -3.24 -12.76 15.86
N SER A 66 -2.06 -13.17 15.41
CA SER A 66 -1.36 -14.33 15.93
C SER A 66 -1.13 -14.20 17.45
N ASN A 67 -0.97 -15.34 18.12
CA ASN A 67 -0.55 -15.41 19.51
C ASN A 67 -1.47 -14.67 20.51
N GLY A 68 -2.75 -14.48 20.16
CA GLY A 68 -3.75 -13.89 21.05
C GLY A 68 -3.55 -12.39 21.34
N ARG A 69 -2.77 -11.68 20.50
CA ARG A 69 -2.45 -10.25 20.68
C ARG A 69 -3.63 -9.31 20.54
N GLY A 70 -4.73 -9.79 19.97
CA GLY A 70 -5.98 -9.05 19.84
C GLY A 70 -6.61 -9.30 18.48
N ARG A 71 -7.47 -8.37 18.09
CA ARG A 71 -8.19 -8.41 16.83
C ARG A 71 -8.24 -7.03 16.21
N VAL A 72 -8.38 -7.01 14.90
CA VAL A 72 -8.55 -5.79 14.10
C VAL A 72 -9.82 -5.91 13.26
N GLN A 73 -10.43 -4.78 12.90
CA GLN A 73 -11.64 -4.77 12.07
C GLN A 73 -11.34 -5.45 10.72
N ALA A 74 -12.27 -6.28 10.25
CA ALA A 74 -12.21 -6.81 8.90
C ALA A 74 -12.54 -5.71 7.89
N THR A 75 -11.67 -5.55 6.89
CA THR A 75 -11.76 -4.51 5.88
C THR A 75 -10.84 -4.89 4.71
N HIS A 76 -11.06 -4.29 3.54
CA HIS A 76 -10.14 -4.41 2.42
C HIS A 76 -8.73 -4.00 2.82
N THR A 77 -7.74 -4.76 2.39
CA THR A 77 -6.35 -4.55 2.79
C THR A 77 -5.46 -4.45 1.57
N ASN A 78 -4.68 -3.39 1.50
CA ASN A 78 -3.60 -3.24 0.54
C ASN A 78 -2.27 -3.51 1.27
N VAL A 79 -1.43 -4.36 0.69
CA VAL A 79 -0.12 -4.69 1.22
C VAL A 79 0.95 -4.26 0.22
N ASP A 80 1.89 -3.44 0.67
CA ASP A 80 3.09 -3.10 -0.09
C ASP A 80 4.33 -3.70 0.58
N THR A 81 5.29 -4.12 -0.25
CA THR A 81 6.49 -4.83 0.18
C THR A 81 7.72 -4.01 -0.15
N LEU A 82 8.47 -3.62 0.89
CA LEU A 82 9.70 -2.84 0.76
C LEU A 82 10.88 -3.67 1.27
N TYR A 83 11.84 -3.92 0.38
CA TYR A 83 13.14 -4.46 0.76
C TYR A 83 14.13 -3.33 0.94
N VAL A 84 14.82 -3.29 2.09
CA VAL A 84 15.70 -2.20 2.49
C VAL A 84 17.01 -2.68 3.12
N HIS A 85 18.00 -1.80 3.18
CA HIS A 85 19.22 -2.07 3.94
C HIS A 85 19.01 -1.71 5.42
N SER A 86 19.70 -2.43 6.30
CA SER A 86 19.67 -2.10 7.73
C SER A 86 20.28 -0.71 7.97
N GLY A 87 19.70 0.05 8.89
CA GLY A 87 20.05 1.44 9.17
C GLY A 87 19.37 2.47 8.25
N GLU A 88 18.63 2.05 7.21
CA GLU A 88 17.92 2.99 6.34
C GLU A 88 16.65 3.56 6.99
N THR A 89 16.30 4.79 6.58
CA THR A 89 15.05 5.45 6.95
C THR A 89 14.18 5.63 5.71
N ILE A 90 12.91 5.25 5.85
CA ILE A 90 11.91 5.20 4.80
C ILE A 90 10.79 6.18 5.13
N ASN A 91 10.33 6.95 4.15
CA ASN A 91 9.12 7.77 4.31
C ASN A 91 7.89 7.02 3.77
N LEU A 92 7.05 6.52 4.66
CA LEU A 92 5.81 5.80 4.34
C LEU A 92 4.68 6.80 4.18
N HIS A 93 3.81 6.62 3.20
CA HIS A 93 2.71 7.53 2.93
C HIS A 93 1.37 6.80 2.86
N LEU A 94 0.24 7.51 2.93
CA LEU A 94 -1.03 6.90 2.52
C LEU A 94 -1.05 6.76 1.00
N GLN A 95 -1.44 5.58 0.51
CA GLN A 95 -1.44 5.29 -0.93
C GLN A 95 -2.63 5.90 -1.66
N ASP A 96 -3.68 6.31 -0.95
CA ASP A 96 -4.86 6.99 -1.52
C ASP A 96 -4.65 8.50 -1.71
N ARG A 97 -3.44 9.01 -1.45
CA ARG A 97 -3.12 10.43 -1.65
C ARG A 97 -3.19 10.78 -3.14
N LEU A 98 -3.99 11.78 -3.47
CA LEU A 98 -4.03 12.37 -4.80
C LEU A 98 -3.36 13.74 -4.78
N TYR A 99 -2.51 14.01 -5.77
CA TYR A 99 -1.94 15.34 -5.97
C TYR A 99 -2.83 16.14 -6.93
N SER A 100 -3.39 17.24 -6.42
CA SER A 100 -4.16 18.22 -7.18
C SER A 100 -3.38 19.55 -7.17
N GLY A 101 -2.52 19.74 -8.18
CA GLY A 101 -1.54 20.83 -8.20
C GLY A 101 -0.56 20.72 -7.03
N SER A 102 -0.49 21.75 -6.17
CA SER A 102 0.33 21.74 -4.95
C SER A 102 -0.38 21.20 -3.71
N SER A 103 -1.65 20.81 -3.83
CA SER A 103 -2.48 20.35 -2.72
C SER A 103 -2.59 18.83 -2.72
N LYS A 104 -2.61 18.26 -1.52
CA LYS A 104 -2.90 16.83 -1.33
C LYS A 104 -4.38 16.65 -1.01
N GLU A 105 -5.00 15.66 -1.65
CA GLU A 105 -6.39 15.26 -1.42
C GLU A 105 -6.42 13.80 -0.97
N TYR A 106 -7.34 13.49 -0.06
CA TYR A 106 -7.51 12.16 0.53
C TYR A 106 -8.99 11.82 0.61
N SER A 107 -9.34 10.59 0.23
CA SER A 107 -10.69 10.07 0.46
C SER A 107 -10.85 9.63 1.92
N VAL A 108 -9.77 9.24 2.60
CA VAL A 108 -9.80 8.69 3.97
C VAL A 108 -9.34 9.68 5.07
N ARG A 109 -9.87 10.91 5.05
CA ARG A 109 -9.38 12.00 5.92
C ARG A 109 -9.90 12.00 7.36
N THR A 110 -10.91 11.20 7.71
CA THR A 110 -11.57 11.30 9.02
C THR A 110 -10.82 10.56 10.11
N TYR A 111 -10.10 9.49 9.76
CA TYR A 111 -9.36 8.68 10.70
C TYR A 111 -8.11 8.06 10.08
N GLN A 112 -7.00 8.10 10.81
CA GLN A 112 -5.78 7.37 10.50
C GLN A 112 -5.18 6.85 11.80
N ARG A 113 -4.87 5.56 11.87
CA ARG A 113 -4.09 4.96 12.96
C ARG A 113 -2.94 4.14 12.40
N TRP A 114 -1.72 4.59 12.68
CA TRP A 114 -0.47 3.90 12.35
C TRP A 114 -0.02 3.02 13.52
N TYR A 115 0.40 1.77 13.30
CA TYR A 115 0.78 0.86 14.38
C TYR A 115 1.59 -0.35 13.91
N ASP A 116 2.21 -1.04 14.87
CA ASP A 116 2.79 -2.37 14.65
C ASP A 116 1.67 -3.41 14.57
N PHE A 117 1.45 -3.94 13.37
CA PHE A 117 0.36 -4.89 13.11
C PHE A 117 0.56 -6.22 13.83
N ARG A 118 1.80 -6.69 14.01
CA ARG A 118 2.10 -7.98 14.67
C ARG A 118 1.81 -7.92 16.17
N ARG A 119 2.12 -6.77 16.78
CA ARG A 119 2.02 -6.59 18.24
C ARG A 119 0.79 -5.84 18.70
N LEU A 120 0.03 -5.23 17.78
CA LEU A 120 -1.05 -4.27 18.07
C LEU A 120 -0.56 -3.18 19.04
N ALA A 121 0.61 -2.61 18.74
CA ALA A 121 1.35 -1.75 19.65
C ALA A 121 1.92 -0.52 18.92
N SER A 122 2.42 0.43 19.70
CA SER A 122 3.33 1.45 19.20
C SER A 122 4.74 0.88 18.92
N PHE A 123 5.54 1.65 18.20
CA PHE A 123 6.97 1.44 17.92
C PHE A 123 7.90 2.18 18.90
N GLU A 124 7.35 2.60 20.05
CA GLU A 124 8.12 3.27 21.10
C GLU A 124 9.31 2.43 21.55
N THR A 125 10.46 3.07 21.68
CA THR A 125 11.72 2.46 22.12
C THR A 125 12.11 2.94 23.52
N ALA A 126 12.99 2.19 24.20
CA ALA A 126 13.50 2.62 25.51
C ALA A 126 14.40 3.87 25.38
N GLN A 127 15.16 3.94 24.30
CA GLN A 127 16.11 5.01 24.00
C GLN A 127 16.34 5.11 22.49
N GLY A 128 16.76 6.30 22.03
CA GLY A 128 17.25 6.49 20.66
C GLY A 128 18.70 6.03 20.50
N THR A 129 19.19 6.11 19.26
CA THR A 129 20.58 5.83 18.88
C THR A 129 21.25 7.10 18.37
N LYS A 130 22.55 7.01 18.04
CA LYS A 130 23.29 8.13 17.47
C LYS A 130 22.75 8.52 16.10
N ASP A 131 22.41 7.52 15.27
CA ASP A 131 21.97 7.72 13.90
C ASP A 131 20.43 7.88 13.80
N TRP A 132 19.70 7.43 14.82
CA TRP A 132 18.27 7.66 15.00
C TRP A 132 17.93 8.14 16.42
N ASN A 133 18.05 9.45 16.64
CA ASN A 133 17.90 10.08 17.96
C ASN A 133 16.44 10.30 18.39
N TYR A 134 15.56 9.34 18.09
CA TYR A 134 14.15 9.34 18.49
C TYR A 134 13.84 8.12 19.35
N LYS A 135 12.90 8.26 20.29
CA LYS A 135 12.41 7.16 21.13
C LYS A 135 11.25 6.38 20.49
N ASP A 136 11.36 6.16 19.18
CA ASP A 136 10.32 5.52 18.39
C ASP A 136 10.91 5.09 17.04
N LEU A 137 10.61 3.90 16.53
CA LEU A 137 11.01 3.52 15.17
C LEU A 137 10.17 4.21 14.10
N LEU A 138 8.96 4.65 14.46
CA LEU A 138 8.03 5.33 13.58
C LEU A 138 7.82 6.76 14.09
N ILE A 139 8.00 7.77 13.23
CA ILE A 139 7.88 9.18 13.61
C ILE A 139 7.09 9.91 12.54
N PRO A 140 6.08 10.73 12.89
CA PRO A 140 5.29 11.43 11.91
C PRO A 140 6.10 12.59 11.35
N THR A 141 5.88 12.92 10.09
CA THR A 141 6.52 14.09 9.48
C THR A 141 5.48 15.06 8.97
N GLY A 142 5.78 16.35 9.07
CA GLY A 142 4.85 17.43 8.73
C GLY A 142 3.71 17.65 9.74
N ARG A 143 3.32 16.64 10.52
CA ARG A 143 2.26 16.73 11.54
C ARG A 143 2.62 16.01 12.83
N THR A 144 2.03 16.46 13.93
CA THR A 144 2.15 15.81 15.23
C THR A 144 0.95 14.88 15.43
N GLY A 145 1.21 13.57 15.53
CA GLY A 145 0.18 12.58 15.88
C GLY A 145 -0.04 12.45 17.38
N TYR A 146 -0.97 11.61 17.80
CA TYR A 146 -1.22 11.29 19.21
C TYR A 146 -0.88 9.83 19.49
N ARG A 147 -0.02 9.58 20.47
CA ARG A 147 0.40 8.22 20.85
C ARG A 147 -0.66 7.56 21.73
N PHE A 148 -1.02 6.34 21.39
CA PHE A 148 -1.82 5.38 22.15
C PHE A 148 -0.97 4.14 22.44
N GLN A 149 -1.43 3.25 23.33
CA GLN A 149 -0.75 1.97 23.57
C GLN A 149 -0.65 1.14 22.29
N ASN A 150 -1.71 1.17 21.47
CA ASN A 150 -1.85 0.38 20.25
C ASN A 150 -1.71 1.20 18.96
N GLY A 151 -0.88 2.26 18.97
CA GLY A 151 -0.51 2.98 17.76
C GLY A 151 -0.49 4.50 17.90
N TYR A 152 -0.58 5.17 16.76
CA TYR A 152 -0.53 6.62 16.63
C TYR A 152 -1.72 7.10 15.82
N VAL A 153 -2.53 7.97 16.41
CA VAL A 153 -3.77 8.46 15.81
C VAL A 153 -3.56 9.86 15.25
N GLY A 154 -3.99 10.05 14.00
CA GLY A 154 -4.10 11.34 13.32
C GLY A 154 -5.48 11.97 13.52
N SER A 155 -6.22 12.15 12.43
CA SER A 155 -7.62 12.56 12.50
C SER A 155 -8.42 11.54 13.34
N PRO A 156 -9.44 11.99 14.10
CA PRO A 156 -9.92 13.37 14.19
C PRO A 156 -9.14 14.24 15.21
N LEU A 157 -8.15 13.70 15.92
CA LEU A 157 -7.43 14.41 17.00
C LEU A 157 -6.53 15.53 16.49
N THR A 158 -6.01 15.41 15.26
CA THR A 158 -5.27 16.46 14.54
C THR A 158 -6.19 17.46 13.84
N GLY A 159 -7.50 17.23 13.82
CA GLY A 159 -8.50 17.95 13.02
C GLY A 159 -8.97 17.13 11.81
N THR A 160 -9.90 17.66 11.01
CA THR A 160 -10.60 16.90 9.95
C THR A 160 -10.48 17.47 8.53
N GLY A 161 -9.57 18.43 8.31
CA GLY A 161 -9.28 18.98 6.97
C GLY A 161 -8.18 18.20 6.25
N ASN A 162 -8.03 18.39 4.93
CA ASN A 162 -6.99 17.72 4.12
C ASN A 162 -5.58 17.96 4.66
N ASN A 163 -5.34 19.15 5.21
CA ASN A 163 -4.07 19.50 5.81
C ASN A 163 -3.84 18.82 7.17
N GLN A 164 -4.83 18.18 7.79
CA GLN A 164 -4.74 17.59 9.13
C GLN A 164 -4.54 16.07 9.12
N VAL A 165 -4.64 15.44 7.95
CA VAL A 165 -4.43 14.01 7.77
C VAL A 165 -3.01 13.66 8.19
N LEU A 166 -2.87 12.62 9.02
CA LEU A 166 -1.57 12.06 9.34
C LEU A 166 -1.13 11.15 8.20
N ASP A 167 -0.73 11.78 7.10
CA ASP A 167 -0.59 11.11 5.81
C ASP A 167 0.75 10.42 5.59
N ASN A 168 1.74 10.67 6.44
CA ASN A 168 3.05 10.09 6.27
C ASN A 168 3.90 9.97 7.54
N MET A 169 4.71 8.92 7.58
CA MET A 169 5.53 8.52 8.72
C MET A 169 6.93 8.15 8.24
N LEU A 170 7.96 8.66 8.90
CA LEU A 170 9.31 8.10 8.77
C LEU A 170 9.41 6.84 9.60
N PHE A 171 9.85 5.77 8.98
CA PHE A 171 10.22 4.53 9.63
C PHE A 171 11.72 4.34 9.52
N HIS A 172 12.39 4.03 10.62
CA HIS A 172 13.80 3.65 10.62
C HIS A 172 13.93 2.15 10.84
N TYR A 173 14.59 1.46 9.90
CA TYR A 173 14.92 0.05 10.03
C TYR A 173 16.26 -0.06 10.78
N PRO A 174 16.29 -0.49 12.05
CA PRO A 174 17.51 -0.41 12.83
C PRO A 174 18.52 -1.48 12.41
N THR A 175 19.81 -1.16 12.51
CA THR A 175 20.86 -2.19 12.51
C THR A 175 20.73 -3.10 13.74
N ALA A 176 21.38 -4.27 13.74
CA ALA A 176 21.34 -5.20 14.87
C ALA A 176 21.80 -4.54 16.20
N ASP A 177 22.85 -3.72 16.14
CA ASP A 177 23.38 -3.00 17.30
C ASP A 177 22.40 -1.92 17.80
N GLU A 178 21.81 -1.17 16.87
CA GLU A 178 20.78 -0.18 17.19
C GLU A 178 19.54 -0.82 17.81
N PHE A 179 19.09 -1.94 17.25
CA PHE A 179 17.94 -2.68 17.76
C PHE A 179 18.17 -3.16 19.19
N ALA A 180 19.35 -3.75 19.48
CA ALA A 180 19.72 -4.17 20.83
C ALA A 180 19.79 -3.00 21.82
N GLN A 181 20.21 -1.82 21.36
CA GLN A 181 20.19 -0.60 22.15
C GLN A 181 18.77 -0.07 22.38
N MET A 182 17.92 -0.05 21.36
CA MET A 182 16.56 0.50 21.42
C MET A 182 15.61 -0.38 22.24
N PHE A 183 15.81 -1.71 22.22
CA PHE A 183 14.98 -2.69 22.93
C PHE A 183 15.85 -3.61 23.81
N PRO A 184 16.48 -3.06 24.87
CA PRO A 184 17.40 -3.81 25.71
C PRO A 184 16.66 -4.94 26.43
N GLY A 185 17.16 -6.18 26.27
CA GLY A 185 16.58 -7.36 26.89
C GLY A 185 15.22 -7.76 26.33
N ASN A 186 14.91 -7.40 25.07
CA ASN A 186 13.67 -7.78 24.42
C ASN A 186 13.43 -9.31 24.48
N THR A 187 12.25 -9.69 24.95
CA THR A 187 11.77 -11.07 24.97
C THR A 187 10.53 -11.28 24.10
N ASP A 188 10.05 -10.23 23.42
CA ASP A 188 8.90 -10.32 22.54
C ASP A 188 9.34 -10.97 21.21
N SER A 189 8.88 -12.20 20.97
CA SER A 189 9.20 -12.95 19.75
C SER A 189 8.61 -12.33 18.48
N GLU A 190 7.66 -11.39 18.60
CA GLU A 190 7.09 -10.65 17.47
C GLU A 190 7.84 -9.33 17.17
N LEU A 191 8.85 -9.00 17.98
CA LEU A 191 9.76 -7.88 17.77
C LEU A 191 11.16 -8.45 17.54
N ASP A 192 11.47 -8.84 16.31
CA ASP A 192 12.66 -9.66 15.99
C ASP A 192 13.69 -8.96 15.07
N ASN A 193 13.40 -7.74 14.60
CA ASN A 193 14.19 -7.01 13.61
C ASN A 193 14.43 -7.79 12.30
N ILE A 194 13.58 -8.76 11.96
CA ILE A 194 13.65 -9.50 10.69
C ILE A 194 12.77 -8.82 9.64
N TYR A 195 11.56 -8.46 10.06
CA TYR A 195 10.63 -7.69 9.25
C TYR A 195 9.63 -6.97 10.15
N TYR A 196 9.11 -5.87 9.61
CA TYR A 196 8.09 -5.06 10.26
C TYR A 196 6.83 -5.07 9.42
N LEU A 197 5.68 -5.20 10.09
CA LEU A 197 4.38 -4.97 9.50
C LEU A 197 3.82 -3.68 10.07
N ILE A 198 3.93 -2.60 9.30
CA ILE A 198 3.44 -1.29 9.72
C ILE A 198 2.08 -1.09 9.07
N ALA A 199 1.03 -1.13 9.87
CA ALA A 199 -0.32 -0.91 9.38
C ALA A 199 -0.73 0.55 9.55
N CYS A 200 -1.50 1.06 8.59
CA CYS A 200 -2.32 2.24 8.75
C CYS A 200 -3.79 1.89 8.49
N ASP A 201 -4.58 1.88 9.56
CA ASP A 201 -6.04 1.82 9.44
C ASP A 201 -6.56 3.19 9.09
N VAL A 202 -7.39 3.29 8.05
CA VAL A 202 -7.93 4.57 7.61
C VAL A 202 -9.42 4.52 7.31
N SER A 203 -10.06 5.68 7.44
CA SER A 203 -11.48 5.81 7.17
C SER A 203 -11.84 7.18 6.62
N GLY A 204 -12.85 7.20 5.76
CA GLY A 204 -13.66 8.39 5.47
C GLY A 204 -14.97 8.44 6.28
N TYR A 205 -15.30 7.40 7.05
CA TYR A 205 -16.46 7.33 7.94
C TYR A 205 -16.18 7.96 9.31
N ASN A 206 -17.22 8.39 10.02
CA ASN A 206 -17.13 9.10 11.29
C ASN A 206 -18.02 8.52 12.40
N ASP A 207 -18.29 7.22 12.33
CA ASP A 207 -19.09 6.42 13.26
C ASP A 207 -18.26 5.87 14.44
N TYR A 208 -17.73 6.75 15.28
CA TYR A 208 -16.95 6.44 16.48
C TYR A 208 -17.83 5.94 17.67
N THR A 209 -18.61 4.91 17.44
CA THR A 209 -19.52 4.26 18.41
C THR A 209 -19.25 2.75 18.47
N PRO A 210 -19.49 2.06 19.60
CA PRO A 210 -19.35 0.60 19.69
C PRO A 210 -20.16 -0.18 18.65
N GLN A 211 -21.36 0.32 18.34
CA GLN A 211 -22.30 -0.23 17.37
C GLN A 211 -22.73 0.88 16.42
N TYR A 212 -22.96 0.56 15.15
CA TYR A 212 -23.47 1.53 14.21
C TYR A 212 -24.97 1.74 14.37
N GLU A 213 -25.34 3.01 14.42
CA GLU A 213 -26.71 3.51 14.47
C GLU A 213 -26.82 4.64 13.44
N LYS A 214 -27.64 4.44 12.41
CA LYS A 214 -27.80 5.32 11.24
C LYS A 214 -28.04 6.81 11.58
N GLU A 215 -28.76 7.09 12.66
CA GLU A 215 -29.10 8.47 13.02
C GLU A 215 -28.10 9.16 13.94
N THR A 216 -27.42 8.41 14.81
CA THR A 216 -26.62 8.98 15.90
C THR A 216 -25.12 8.86 15.63
N SER A 217 -24.69 7.78 14.98
CA SER A 217 -23.28 7.43 14.83
C SER A 217 -22.49 8.45 14.00
N LYS A 218 -23.13 9.05 12.99
CA LYS A 218 -22.54 10.08 12.12
C LYS A 218 -22.14 11.39 12.80
N THR A 219 -22.57 11.59 14.05
CA THR A 219 -22.22 12.78 14.86
C THR A 219 -21.42 12.43 16.10
N SER A 220 -21.00 11.17 16.21
CA SER A 220 -20.24 10.66 17.34
C SER A 220 -18.85 11.30 17.45
N SER A 221 -18.28 11.24 18.66
CA SER A 221 -16.98 11.83 18.96
C SER A 221 -16.01 10.74 19.35
N PHE A 222 -14.90 10.64 18.61
CA PHE A 222 -13.82 9.70 18.90
C PHE A 222 -13.35 9.77 20.37
N GLN A 223 -13.09 10.99 20.87
CA GLN A 223 -12.62 11.17 22.24
C GLN A 223 -13.70 10.94 23.30
N LYS A 224 -14.92 11.46 23.10
CA LYS A 224 -15.97 11.37 24.14
C LYS A 224 -16.62 9.99 24.24
N ASN A 225 -16.52 9.18 23.20
CA ASN A 225 -17.16 7.86 23.15
C ASN A 225 -16.21 6.72 23.57
N GLY A 226 -14.98 7.03 23.98
CA GLY A 226 -14.02 6.04 24.46
C GLY A 226 -13.14 5.44 23.35
N PHE A 227 -12.75 6.25 22.36
CA PHE A 227 -11.77 5.92 21.32
C PHE A 227 -12.13 4.71 20.46
N TRP A 228 -13.40 4.61 20.04
CA TRP A 228 -13.81 3.61 19.07
C TRP A 228 -13.33 3.96 17.67
N GLU A 229 -12.66 3.02 17.02
CA GLU A 229 -12.37 3.07 15.60
C GLU A 229 -13.68 3.16 14.79
N PRO A 230 -13.75 4.02 13.76
CA PRO A 230 -14.91 4.06 12.88
C PRO A 230 -14.96 2.82 11.98
N THR A 231 -15.98 2.69 11.15
CA THR A 231 -15.95 1.74 10.03
C THR A 231 -14.74 2.04 9.16
N LEU A 232 -13.88 1.07 8.88
CA LEU A 232 -12.70 1.29 8.04
C LEU A 232 -13.05 1.29 6.56
N SER A 233 -12.48 2.25 5.81
CA SER A 233 -12.58 2.26 4.35
C SER A 233 -11.66 1.21 3.73
N HIS A 234 -10.46 1.05 4.29
CA HIS A 234 -9.50 -0.04 4.03
C HIS A 234 -8.31 0.08 5.02
N ARG A 235 -7.37 -0.86 4.94
CA ARG A 235 -6.10 -0.88 5.66
C ARG A 235 -4.92 -0.88 4.68
N PHE A 236 -3.90 -0.07 4.96
CA PHE A 236 -2.60 -0.22 4.34
C PHE A 236 -1.68 -1.03 5.26
N ILE A 237 -0.90 -1.96 4.71
CA ILE A 237 0.17 -2.66 5.42
C ILE A 237 1.46 -2.51 4.62
N TYR A 238 2.49 -1.98 5.27
CA TYR A 238 3.85 -2.01 4.77
C TYR A 238 4.56 -3.23 5.36
N TYR A 239 4.83 -4.23 4.53
CA TYR A 239 5.78 -5.30 4.83
C TYR A 239 7.18 -4.78 4.52
N ILE A 240 8.00 -4.56 5.55
CA ILE A 240 9.35 -4.01 5.39
C ILE A 240 10.35 -5.05 5.89
N SER A 241 11.24 -5.50 5.03
CA SER A 241 12.22 -6.55 5.35
C SER A 241 13.62 -6.16 4.92
N GLU A 242 14.61 -6.52 5.74
CA GLU A 242 16.00 -6.26 5.39
C GLU A 242 16.54 -7.22 4.33
N VAL A 243 17.60 -6.80 3.63
CA VAL A 243 18.28 -7.62 2.62
C VAL A 243 19.70 -8.04 2.97
N ASP A 244 20.29 -7.50 4.04
CA ASP A 244 21.72 -7.68 4.34
C ASP A 244 22.00 -8.83 5.31
N GLY A 245 21.01 -9.25 6.10
CA GLY A 245 21.10 -10.38 7.01
C GLY A 245 21.04 -11.77 6.37
N ASP A 246 20.88 -12.79 7.23
CA ASP A 246 20.89 -14.19 6.83
C ASP A 246 19.54 -14.66 6.25
N VAL A 247 19.58 -15.69 5.40
CA VAL A 247 18.73 -15.98 4.21
C VAL A 247 17.21 -16.24 4.41
N HIS A 248 16.49 -15.51 5.25
CA HIS A 248 15.11 -15.89 5.61
C HIS A 248 14.02 -15.49 4.60
N THR A 249 14.31 -14.68 3.58
CA THR A 249 13.32 -14.31 2.55
C THR A 249 13.63 -14.96 1.20
N SER A 250 12.58 -15.39 0.51
CA SER A 250 12.66 -15.91 -0.86
C SER A 250 13.29 -14.88 -1.82
N TYR A 251 13.13 -13.60 -1.52
CA TYR A 251 13.71 -12.47 -2.24
C TYR A 251 15.25 -12.46 -2.17
N VAL A 252 15.82 -12.47 -0.96
CA VAL A 252 17.27 -12.49 -0.75
C VAL A 252 17.90 -13.74 -1.37
N ARG A 253 17.24 -14.91 -1.21
CA ARG A 253 17.70 -16.16 -1.83
C ARG A 253 17.78 -16.05 -3.36
N ARG A 254 16.73 -15.55 -4.00
CA ARG A 254 16.69 -15.40 -5.46
C ARG A 254 17.75 -14.44 -5.98
N TRP A 255 18.00 -13.34 -5.26
CA TRP A 255 19.11 -12.44 -5.57
C TRP A 255 20.45 -13.14 -5.48
N LYS A 256 20.75 -13.81 -4.36
CA LYS A 256 22.02 -14.53 -4.16
C LYS A 256 22.25 -15.55 -5.28
N GLU A 257 21.29 -16.45 -5.52
CA GLU A 257 21.37 -17.46 -6.57
C GLU A 257 21.57 -16.85 -7.97
N GLY A 258 20.81 -15.80 -8.29
CA GLY A 258 20.85 -15.15 -9.60
C GLY A 258 22.07 -14.27 -9.83
N ILE A 259 22.69 -13.75 -8.77
CA ILE A 259 23.97 -13.04 -8.82
C ILE A 259 25.11 -14.06 -8.99
N ASP A 260 25.10 -15.15 -8.22
CA ASP A 260 26.14 -16.19 -8.26
C ASP A 260 26.23 -16.87 -9.64
N ASN A 261 25.08 -17.13 -10.27
CA ASN A 261 25.04 -17.68 -11.62
C ASN A 261 25.05 -16.61 -12.74
N GLY A 262 25.11 -15.33 -12.39
CA GLY A 262 25.17 -14.19 -13.31
C GLY A 262 23.87 -13.87 -14.08
N ARG A 263 22.80 -14.64 -13.92
CA ARG A 263 21.57 -14.48 -14.72
C ARG A 263 20.78 -13.23 -14.37
N LEU A 264 20.78 -12.82 -13.09
CA LEU A 264 20.16 -11.55 -12.66
C LEU A 264 21.03 -10.32 -12.93
N THR A 265 22.24 -10.49 -13.47
CA THR A 265 23.16 -9.37 -13.73
C THR A 265 23.59 -9.26 -15.20
N SER A 266 23.15 -10.22 -16.03
CA SER A 266 23.46 -10.27 -17.46
C SER A 266 22.55 -9.32 -18.26
N SER A 267 23.12 -8.66 -19.26
CA SER A 267 22.38 -7.90 -20.28
C SER A 267 22.04 -8.75 -21.52
N ASP A 268 22.40 -10.03 -21.55
CA ASP A 268 22.02 -10.93 -22.63
C ASP A 268 20.60 -11.48 -22.40
N GLU A 269 19.64 -10.92 -23.13
CA GLU A 269 18.20 -11.25 -23.03
C GLU A 269 17.87 -12.73 -23.34
N ARG A 270 18.80 -13.49 -23.93
CA ARG A 270 18.62 -14.93 -24.19
C ARG A 270 18.90 -15.81 -22.98
N SER A 271 19.72 -15.33 -22.04
CA SER A 271 20.27 -16.13 -20.93
C SER A 271 19.96 -15.54 -19.55
N ASN A 272 19.58 -14.26 -19.51
CA ASN A 272 19.26 -13.56 -18.28
C ASN A 272 17.98 -14.07 -17.61
N ALA A 273 17.81 -13.62 -16.37
CA ALA A 273 16.62 -13.77 -15.56
C ALA A 273 16.24 -12.41 -14.97
N TYR A 274 15.01 -12.33 -14.46
CA TYR A 274 14.45 -11.17 -13.77
C TYR A 274 13.82 -11.63 -12.45
N LEU A 275 13.67 -10.74 -11.46
CA LEU A 275 12.90 -11.04 -10.24
C LEU A 275 11.41 -11.15 -10.53
N GLU A 276 10.92 -10.32 -11.45
CA GLU A 276 9.52 -10.29 -11.84
C GLU A 276 9.44 -10.54 -13.34
N GLU A 277 8.61 -11.48 -13.73
CA GLU A 277 8.38 -11.76 -15.14
C GLU A 277 6.90 -12.04 -15.38
N SER A 278 6.33 -11.30 -16.33
CA SER A 278 4.93 -11.41 -16.72
C SER A 278 4.82 -11.45 -18.23
N GLU A 279 3.85 -12.22 -18.71
CA GLU A 279 3.39 -12.18 -20.10
C GLU A 279 1.98 -11.59 -20.11
N ILE A 280 1.79 -10.53 -20.90
CA ILE A 280 0.57 -9.73 -20.89
C ILE A 280 0.11 -9.56 -22.34
N SER A 281 -1.14 -9.93 -22.60
CA SER A 281 -1.80 -9.63 -23.88
C SER A 281 -2.49 -8.27 -23.79
N PHE A 282 -2.13 -7.36 -24.69
CA PHE A 282 -2.74 -6.06 -24.87
C PHE A 282 -3.58 -6.02 -26.15
N PRO A 283 -4.61 -5.17 -26.24
CA PRO A 283 -5.36 -4.99 -27.47
C PRO A 283 -4.46 -4.40 -28.57
N ALA A 284 -4.58 -4.86 -29.82
CA ALA A 284 -3.84 -4.31 -30.95
C ALA A 284 -4.24 -2.84 -31.28
N VAL A 285 -5.39 -2.40 -30.78
CA VAL A 285 -5.89 -1.02 -30.94
C VAL A 285 -6.20 -0.43 -29.56
N ARG A 286 -5.59 0.70 -29.24
CA ARG A 286 -5.94 1.48 -28.04
C ARG A 286 -7.13 2.38 -28.37
N ARG A 287 -8.24 2.21 -27.62
CA ARG A 287 -9.45 3.04 -27.74
C ARG A 287 -9.45 4.28 -26.83
N ALA A 288 -8.84 4.16 -25.65
CA ALA A 288 -8.79 5.26 -24.69
C ALA A 288 -7.78 6.33 -25.13
N THR A 289 -8.23 7.58 -25.21
CA THR A 289 -7.39 8.73 -25.60
C THR A 289 -6.85 9.52 -24.40
N TYR A 290 -7.47 9.37 -23.23
CA TYR A 290 -7.12 10.12 -22.02
C TYR A 290 -6.10 9.39 -21.12
N THR A 291 -5.90 8.10 -21.31
CA THR A 291 -4.93 7.29 -20.55
C THR A 291 -3.99 6.59 -21.51
N LYS A 292 -2.72 6.49 -21.10
CA LYS A 292 -1.71 5.70 -21.80
C LYS A 292 -1.76 4.27 -21.28
N GLU A 293 -1.36 3.32 -22.13
CA GLU A 293 -1.18 1.95 -21.69
C GLU A 293 -0.01 1.88 -20.72
N LEU A 294 -0.09 0.93 -19.79
CA LEU A 294 0.87 0.82 -18.70
C LEU A 294 1.08 -0.61 -18.26
N VAL A 295 2.26 -0.85 -17.72
CA VAL A 295 2.55 -2.00 -16.86
C VAL A 295 2.96 -1.46 -15.48
N SER A 296 2.87 -2.28 -14.44
CA SER A 296 3.24 -1.89 -13.08
C SER A 296 4.19 -2.89 -12.46
N LEU A 297 5.18 -2.37 -11.74
CA LEU A 297 5.97 -3.14 -10.78
C LEU A 297 5.06 -3.67 -9.67
N GLN A 298 5.41 -4.83 -9.10
CA GLN A 298 4.63 -5.41 -7.98
C GLN A 298 4.79 -4.62 -6.67
N LYS A 299 5.81 -3.78 -6.57
CA LYS A 299 6.13 -2.93 -5.42
C LYS A 299 6.79 -1.63 -5.87
N GLU A 300 6.86 -0.65 -4.99
CA GLU A 300 7.50 0.64 -5.21
C GLU A 300 8.94 0.50 -5.74
N ALA A 301 9.36 1.38 -6.65
CA ALA A 301 10.71 1.33 -7.24
C ALA A 301 11.83 1.37 -6.18
N ARG A 302 11.61 2.10 -5.07
CA ARG A 302 12.53 2.16 -3.92
C ARG A 302 12.59 0.88 -3.08
N GLY A 303 11.64 -0.04 -3.26
CA GLY A 303 11.53 -1.30 -2.50
C GLY A 303 12.34 -2.46 -3.07
N TYR A 304 13.26 -2.22 -4.00
CA TYR A 304 14.13 -3.23 -4.61
C TYR A 304 15.60 -3.10 -4.16
N ALA A 305 15.85 -3.12 -2.85
CA ALA A 305 17.22 -3.21 -2.33
C ALA A 305 17.89 -4.53 -2.74
N ILE A 306 19.18 -4.49 -3.02
CA ILE A 306 19.95 -5.62 -3.53
C ILE A 306 20.92 -6.09 -2.44
N PRO A 307 20.82 -7.34 -1.96
CA PRO A 307 21.66 -7.85 -0.87
C PRO A 307 23.15 -7.64 -1.12
N ASN A 308 23.87 -7.13 -0.10
CA ASN A 308 25.33 -6.98 -0.12
C ASN A 308 25.89 -6.07 -1.23
N VAL A 309 25.06 -5.18 -1.81
CA VAL A 309 25.51 -4.22 -2.81
C VAL A 309 25.76 -2.86 -2.15
N LYS A 310 27.02 -2.45 -2.11
CA LYS A 310 27.40 -1.13 -1.61
C LYS A 310 26.81 -0.04 -2.51
N ASN A 311 26.50 1.12 -1.92
CA ASN A 311 25.90 2.28 -2.58
C ASN A 311 24.47 2.07 -3.12
N ASP A 312 23.90 0.86 -2.99
CA ASP A 312 22.46 0.72 -3.15
C ASP A 312 21.75 1.45 -2.03
N ASN A 313 20.75 2.23 -2.39
CA ASN A 313 19.89 2.96 -1.44
C ASN A 313 18.58 3.33 -2.12
N MET A 314 17.61 3.75 -1.31
CA MET A 314 16.25 4.07 -1.76
C MET A 314 16.13 5.16 -2.84
N ASN A 315 17.15 6.00 -3.03
CA ASN A 315 17.13 7.07 -4.04
C ASN A 315 17.63 6.62 -5.42
N VAL A 316 18.19 5.42 -5.52
CA VAL A 316 18.67 4.89 -6.80
C VAL A 316 17.48 4.55 -7.68
N ALA A 317 17.34 5.26 -8.80
CA ALA A 317 16.29 5.01 -9.79
C ALA A 317 16.51 3.67 -10.52
N LEU A 318 15.42 3.07 -10.96
CA LEU A 318 15.41 1.94 -11.88
C LEU A 318 15.36 2.46 -13.32
N ASN A 319 16.17 1.87 -14.20
CA ASN A 319 16.15 2.12 -15.63
C ASN A 319 15.06 1.26 -16.28
N VAL A 320 14.45 1.79 -17.34
CA VAL A 320 13.38 1.15 -18.10
C VAL A 320 13.71 1.23 -19.58
N GLU A 321 13.67 0.08 -20.26
CA GLU A 321 13.95 -0.03 -21.69
C GLU A 321 12.92 -0.90 -22.41
N VAL A 322 12.77 -0.67 -23.71
CA VAL A 322 11.98 -1.53 -24.59
C VAL A 322 12.94 -2.29 -25.50
N VAL A 323 12.82 -3.62 -25.52
CA VAL A 323 13.59 -4.55 -26.35
C VAL A 323 12.64 -5.43 -27.17
N ASP A 324 13.16 -6.11 -28.19
CA ASP A 324 12.40 -7.03 -29.05
C ASP A 324 11.07 -6.44 -29.56
N ASN A 325 11.12 -5.19 -30.03
CA ASN A 325 9.96 -4.34 -30.26
C ASN A 325 9.46 -4.35 -31.71
N SER A 326 8.82 -5.44 -32.13
CA SER A 326 8.14 -5.48 -33.43
C SER A 326 6.85 -4.65 -33.44
N ALA A 327 6.25 -4.42 -32.27
CA ALA A 327 5.04 -3.60 -32.13
C ALA A 327 5.29 -2.09 -32.33
N GLY A 328 6.54 -1.63 -32.24
CA GLY A 328 6.88 -0.22 -32.40
C GLY A 328 6.43 0.67 -31.24
N ILE A 329 6.23 0.13 -30.05
CA ILE A 329 5.84 0.91 -28.86
C ILE A 329 7.00 1.80 -28.38
N SER A 330 6.68 2.84 -27.61
CA SER A 330 7.69 3.74 -27.02
C SER A 330 7.38 4.08 -25.57
N LEU A 331 8.41 4.13 -24.73
CA LEU A 331 8.25 4.50 -23.32
C LEU A 331 7.99 6.00 -23.17
N LEU A 332 7.16 6.38 -22.20
CA LEU A 332 7.04 7.78 -21.80
C LEU A 332 8.26 8.25 -21.00
N LYS A 333 8.83 7.36 -20.19
CA LYS A 333 10.01 7.61 -19.36
C LYS A 333 10.92 6.39 -19.39
N SER A 334 12.22 6.61 -19.42
CA SER A 334 13.26 5.56 -19.36
C SER A 334 13.76 5.30 -17.93
N SER A 335 13.13 5.89 -16.92
CA SER A 335 13.45 5.63 -15.51
C SER A 335 12.24 5.81 -14.61
N ILE A 336 12.27 5.10 -13.47
CA ILE A 336 11.26 5.13 -12.42
C ILE A 336 11.95 5.09 -11.04
N SER A 337 11.43 5.81 -10.06
CA SER A 337 12.07 5.98 -8.75
C SER A 337 11.04 6.22 -7.64
N GLY A 338 11.48 6.09 -6.38
CA GLY A 338 10.66 6.38 -5.22
C GLY A 338 9.45 5.45 -5.14
N GLU A 339 8.28 6.01 -4.84
CA GLU A 339 7.00 5.32 -4.68
C GLU A 339 6.32 4.95 -6.02
N ASN A 340 6.91 5.35 -7.16
CA ASN A 340 6.28 5.09 -8.44
C ASN A 340 6.47 3.62 -8.85
N THR A 341 5.38 2.99 -9.28
CA THR A 341 5.35 1.62 -9.80
C THR A 341 4.99 1.57 -11.28
N VAL A 342 4.41 2.65 -11.81
CA VAL A 342 3.75 2.68 -13.11
C VAL A 342 4.74 3.03 -14.22
N ILE A 343 4.79 2.17 -15.22
CA ILE A 343 5.58 2.34 -16.45
C ILE A 343 4.59 2.50 -17.60
N GLN A 344 4.53 3.70 -18.14
CA GLN A 344 3.62 4.04 -19.24
C GLN A 344 4.33 3.96 -20.60
N PHE A 345 3.59 3.53 -21.62
CA PHE A 345 4.07 3.49 -22.99
C PHE A 345 3.01 3.95 -23.99
N ASN A 346 3.47 4.36 -25.18
CA ASN A 346 2.64 4.73 -26.30
C ASN A 346 2.64 3.64 -27.36
N TYR A 347 1.49 3.49 -28.01
CA TYR A 347 1.37 2.84 -29.30
C TYR A 347 1.94 3.77 -30.37
N PRO A 348 2.35 3.23 -31.54
CA PRO A 348 2.75 4.06 -32.67
C PRO A 348 1.56 4.83 -33.27
N SER A 349 1.81 5.55 -34.37
CA SER A 349 0.82 6.43 -34.99
C SER A 349 -0.52 5.75 -35.25
N GLY A 350 -1.62 6.41 -34.86
CA GLY A 350 -2.97 5.89 -35.00
C GLY A 350 -3.43 4.97 -33.87
N ASP A 351 -2.66 4.88 -32.77
CA ASP A 351 -3.00 4.08 -31.58
C ASP A 351 -3.25 2.60 -31.92
N LYS A 352 -2.50 2.10 -32.92
CA LYS A 352 -2.65 0.76 -33.47
C LYS A 352 -1.30 0.12 -33.70
N VAL A 353 -1.21 -1.18 -33.42
CA VAL A 353 -0.07 -2.04 -33.77
C VAL A 353 -0.54 -3.18 -34.68
N GLU A 354 0.42 -3.90 -35.27
CA GLU A 354 0.11 -5.10 -36.05
C GLU A 354 -0.38 -6.23 -35.13
N ASP A 355 -1.38 -6.98 -35.59
CA ASP A 355 -1.90 -8.14 -34.85
C ASP A 355 -0.82 -9.22 -34.71
N GLY A 356 -0.67 -9.76 -33.49
CA GLY A 356 0.38 -10.71 -33.15
C GLY A 356 1.77 -10.11 -32.94
N SER A 357 1.92 -8.77 -33.06
CA SER A 357 3.19 -8.10 -32.77
C SER A 357 3.56 -8.20 -31.29
N LYS A 358 4.84 -7.99 -30.99
CA LYS A 358 5.42 -8.18 -29.65
C LYS A 358 6.36 -7.06 -29.27
N ALA A 359 6.51 -6.86 -27.97
CA ALA A 359 7.54 -6.02 -27.38
C ALA A 359 7.87 -6.53 -25.98
N SER A 360 9.07 -6.26 -25.48
CA SER A 360 9.40 -6.51 -24.08
C SER A 360 9.81 -5.22 -23.40
N ILE A 361 9.19 -4.91 -22.25
CA ILE A 361 9.65 -3.84 -21.36
C ILE A 361 10.51 -4.48 -20.28
N ILE A 362 11.75 -4.02 -20.14
CA ILE A 362 12.69 -4.49 -19.12
C ILE A 362 12.99 -3.37 -18.12
N VAL A 363 13.17 -3.76 -16.87
CA VAL A 363 13.48 -2.86 -15.75
C VAL A 363 14.70 -3.39 -15.02
N TYR A 364 15.68 -2.52 -14.78
CA TYR A 364 16.92 -2.90 -14.10
C TYR A 364 17.52 -1.76 -13.30
N LYS A 365 18.25 -2.09 -12.24
CA LYS A 365 19.05 -1.13 -11.48
C LYS A 365 20.50 -1.18 -11.97
N GLN A 366 21.17 -0.03 -12.03
CA GLN A 366 22.59 0.04 -12.37
C GLN A 366 23.36 0.70 -11.22
N ILE A 367 24.28 -0.05 -10.61
CA ILE A 367 25.07 0.40 -9.47
C ILE A 367 26.53 0.08 -9.76
N ASP A 368 27.41 1.07 -9.62
CA ASP A 368 28.86 0.92 -9.82
C ASP A 368 29.23 0.24 -11.15
N GLY A 369 28.46 0.55 -12.21
CA GLY A 369 28.64 -0.01 -13.57
C GLY A 369 28.11 -1.44 -13.76
N LYS A 370 27.54 -2.06 -12.73
CA LYS A 370 26.92 -3.38 -12.79
C LYS A 370 25.40 -3.29 -12.91
N ARG A 371 24.82 -4.05 -13.84
CA ARG A 371 23.38 -4.17 -14.05
C ARG A 371 22.79 -5.25 -13.14
N TYR A 372 21.57 -4.99 -12.65
CA TYR A 372 20.78 -5.89 -11.82
C TYR A 372 19.33 -5.90 -12.31
N ASN A 373 18.89 -7.05 -12.84
CA ASN A 373 17.62 -7.22 -13.52
C ASN A 373 16.45 -7.35 -12.53
N ILE A 374 15.48 -6.45 -12.63
CA ILE A 374 14.33 -6.36 -11.73
C ILE A 374 13.11 -7.02 -12.36
N ALA A 375 12.58 -6.45 -13.45
CA ALA A 375 11.33 -6.90 -14.05
C ALA A 375 11.43 -7.04 -15.57
N ARG A 376 10.66 -7.99 -16.12
CA ARG A 376 10.44 -8.14 -17.57
C ARG A 376 8.95 -8.35 -17.86
N TYR A 377 8.40 -7.52 -18.73
CA TYR A 377 7.04 -7.63 -19.23
C TYR A 377 7.11 -8.01 -20.71
N LYS A 378 6.70 -9.23 -21.03
CA LYS A 378 6.56 -9.71 -22.41
C LYS A 378 5.17 -9.34 -22.88
N LEU A 379 5.09 -8.44 -23.85
CA LEU A 379 3.84 -7.91 -24.37
C LEU A 379 3.54 -8.58 -25.71
N SER A 380 2.34 -9.13 -25.83
CA SER A 380 1.75 -9.52 -27.10
C SER A 380 0.56 -8.62 -27.40
N PHE A 381 0.37 -8.27 -28.67
CA PHE A 381 -0.73 -7.40 -29.07
C PHE A 381 -1.69 -8.15 -29.97
N GLN A 382 -2.96 -8.23 -29.58
CA GLN A 382 -3.97 -9.05 -30.24
C GLN A 382 -5.26 -8.27 -30.48
N THR A 383 -5.87 -8.48 -31.64
CA THR A 383 -7.16 -7.87 -32.00
C THR A 383 -8.30 -8.43 -31.15
N GLU A 384 -8.18 -9.69 -30.72
CA GLU A 384 -9.16 -10.38 -29.87
C GLU A 384 -9.44 -9.64 -28.56
N GLY A 385 -8.40 -9.03 -27.96
CA GLY A 385 -8.47 -8.31 -26.69
C GLY A 385 -9.09 -6.91 -26.75
N GLN A 386 -9.52 -6.45 -27.93
CA GLN A 386 -10.01 -5.08 -28.12
C GLN A 386 -11.30 -4.80 -27.32
N LEU A 387 -11.37 -3.74 -26.52
CA LEU A 387 -12.64 -3.40 -25.87
C LEU A 387 -13.70 -2.97 -26.91
N LEU A 388 -14.90 -3.54 -26.81
CA LEU A 388 -16.06 -3.24 -27.66
C LEU A 388 -17.10 -2.47 -26.85
N SER A 389 -17.71 -1.43 -27.44
CA SER A 389 -18.90 -0.80 -26.88
C SER A 389 -20.11 -1.73 -26.98
N GLN A 390 -21.19 -1.43 -26.24
CA GLN A 390 -22.45 -2.17 -26.37
C GLN A 390 -23.00 -2.11 -27.81
N SER A 391 -22.94 -0.94 -28.45
CA SER A 391 -23.39 -0.79 -29.84
C SER A 391 -22.52 -1.59 -30.83
N GLU A 392 -21.20 -1.63 -30.64
CA GLU A 392 -20.31 -2.45 -31.47
C GLU A 392 -20.60 -3.94 -31.28
N LEU A 393 -20.88 -4.37 -30.05
CA LEU A 393 -21.27 -5.75 -29.76
C LEU A 393 -22.62 -6.10 -30.42
N GLU A 394 -23.60 -5.19 -30.37
CA GLU A 394 -24.91 -5.34 -31.03
C GLU A 394 -24.79 -5.46 -32.55
N GLU A 395 -23.89 -4.69 -33.17
CA GLU A 395 -23.63 -4.75 -34.62
C GLU A 395 -22.90 -6.03 -35.07
N ASN A 396 -22.29 -6.75 -34.13
CA ASN A 396 -21.52 -7.98 -34.35
C ASN A 396 -22.24 -9.25 -33.87
N GLN A 397 -23.57 -9.25 -33.75
CA GLN A 397 -24.36 -10.41 -33.30
C GLN A 397 -24.56 -11.51 -34.37
N GLU A 398 -24.10 -11.30 -35.61
CA GLU A 398 -24.34 -12.19 -36.74
C GLU A 398 -23.06 -12.87 -37.26
N GLU A 399 -23.18 -14.12 -37.73
CA GLU A 399 -22.08 -14.88 -38.31
C GLU A 399 -21.45 -14.17 -39.52
N GLY A 400 -20.10 -14.14 -39.57
CA GLY A 400 -19.33 -13.43 -40.61
C GLY A 400 -19.00 -11.98 -40.27
N LYS A 401 -19.49 -11.44 -39.15
CA LYS A 401 -19.02 -10.16 -38.60
C LYS A 401 -17.68 -10.32 -37.90
N GLU A 402 -16.86 -9.26 -37.93
CA GLU A 402 -15.48 -9.26 -37.43
C GLU A 402 -15.36 -9.74 -35.97
N PHE A 403 -16.30 -9.34 -35.11
CA PHE A 403 -16.31 -9.71 -33.69
C PHE A 403 -17.42 -10.68 -33.29
N TYR A 404 -17.97 -11.45 -34.24
CA TYR A 404 -19.05 -12.41 -33.95
C TYR A 404 -18.68 -13.40 -32.86
N PHE A 405 -17.41 -13.80 -32.81
CA PHE A 405 -16.87 -14.73 -31.81
C PHE A 405 -16.97 -14.24 -30.35
N ARG A 406 -17.36 -12.97 -30.14
CA ARG A 406 -17.56 -12.36 -28.83
C ARG A 406 -19.03 -12.11 -28.49
N SER A 407 -19.95 -12.45 -29.38
CA SER A 407 -21.37 -12.36 -29.13
C SER A 407 -21.83 -13.38 -28.09
N PRO A 408 -22.85 -13.08 -27.27
CA PRO A 408 -23.44 -14.06 -26.36
C PRO A 408 -23.87 -15.36 -27.04
N ALA A 409 -24.37 -15.27 -28.29
CA ALA A 409 -24.75 -16.43 -29.09
C ALA A 409 -23.55 -17.34 -29.38
N TYR A 410 -22.46 -16.77 -29.92
CA TYR A 410 -21.25 -17.55 -30.18
C TYR A 410 -20.66 -18.15 -28.91
N LEU A 411 -20.58 -17.36 -27.82
CA LEU A 411 -20.04 -17.83 -26.56
C LEU A 411 -20.83 -19.02 -26.00
N LYS A 412 -22.17 -18.95 -26.07
CA LYS A 412 -23.06 -20.02 -25.62
C LYS A 412 -22.94 -21.30 -26.46
N ASP A 413 -22.71 -21.16 -27.76
CA ASP A 413 -22.62 -22.32 -28.68
C ASP A 413 -21.23 -22.98 -28.68
N ASN A 414 -20.18 -22.24 -28.30
CA ASN A 414 -18.78 -22.70 -28.42
C ASN A 414 -18.05 -22.89 -27.08
N TYR A 415 -18.57 -22.33 -25.98
CA TYR A 415 -17.95 -22.40 -24.66
C TYR A 415 -18.95 -22.81 -23.59
N GLU A 416 -18.44 -23.44 -22.53
CA GLU A 416 -19.19 -23.71 -21.32
C GLU A 416 -19.02 -22.54 -20.34
N LEU A 417 -20.13 -21.96 -19.88
CA LEU A 417 -20.09 -20.91 -18.86
C LEU A 417 -19.71 -21.51 -17.51
N LEU A 418 -18.48 -21.28 -17.09
CA LEU A 418 -17.98 -21.74 -15.79
C LEU A 418 -18.31 -20.77 -14.64
N THR A 419 -18.31 -19.46 -14.93
CA THR A 419 -18.56 -18.40 -13.93
C THR A 419 -19.01 -17.12 -14.64
N GLU A 420 -19.85 -16.31 -13.96
CA GLU A 420 -20.29 -14.99 -14.41
C GLU A 420 -20.05 -13.98 -13.29
N LEU A 421 -19.51 -12.81 -13.64
CA LEU A 421 -19.48 -11.64 -12.76
C LEU A 421 -20.48 -10.64 -13.32
N ASN A 422 -21.66 -10.54 -12.69
CA ASN A 422 -22.62 -9.48 -12.96
C ASN A 422 -22.58 -8.45 -11.83
N PHE A 423 -22.81 -7.17 -12.17
CA PHE A 423 -22.93 -6.08 -11.20
C PHE A 423 -24.41 -5.76 -10.91
N ASP A 424 -25.29 -6.70 -11.22
CA ASP A 424 -26.72 -6.56 -11.03
C ASP A 424 -27.03 -6.75 -9.54
N TYR A 425 -27.43 -5.67 -8.87
CA TYR A 425 -27.76 -5.69 -7.45
C TYR A 425 -29.27 -5.59 -7.23
N ASP A 426 -29.74 -6.05 -6.07
CA ASP A 426 -31.14 -5.87 -5.67
C ASP A 426 -31.44 -4.37 -5.50
N THR A 427 -32.08 -3.79 -6.51
CA THR A 427 -32.43 -2.36 -6.55
C THR A 427 -33.29 -1.91 -5.36
N ARG A 428 -33.97 -2.83 -4.67
CA ARG A 428 -34.71 -2.52 -3.42
C ARG A 428 -33.76 -2.09 -2.32
N VAL A 429 -32.67 -2.82 -2.12
CA VAL A 429 -31.67 -2.56 -1.07
C VAL A 429 -30.97 -1.22 -1.28
N ALA A 430 -30.58 -0.90 -2.52
CA ALA A 430 -29.98 0.40 -2.85
C ALA A 430 -30.96 1.58 -2.73
N SER A 431 -32.27 1.32 -2.91
CA SER A 431 -33.30 2.34 -2.69
C SER A 431 -33.58 2.60 -1.21
N GLU A 432 -33.43 1.59 -0.36
CA GLU A 432 -33.64 1.70 1.09
C GLU A 432 -32.42 2.29 1.83
N LEU A 433 -31.20 1.93 1.39
CA LEU A 433 -29.97 2.51 1.92
C LEU A 433 -29.63 3.80 1.15
N TYR A 434 -29.83 4.96 1.80
CA TYR A 434 -29.47 6.29 1.28
C TYR A 434 -30.23 6.77 0.02
N ASN A 435 -31.20 6.00 -0.50
CA ASN A 435 -31.96 6.28 -1.72
C ASN A 435 -31.05 6.59 -2.92
N ASN A 436 -29.98 5.80 -3.08
CA ASN A 436 -28.91 6.09 -4.02
C ASN A 436 -28.73 4.97 -5.05
N GLN A 437 -29.35 5.16 -6.22
CA GLN A 437 -29.30 4.20 -7.33
C GLN A 437 -27.94 4.12 -8.05
N LYS A 438 -26.92 4.88 -7.60
CA LYS A 438 -25.63 4.98 -8.29
C LYS A 438 -24.50 4.20 -7.64
N TYR A 439 -24.65 3.78 -6.38
CA TYR A 439 -23.57 3.14 -5.63
C TYR A 439 -24.07 1.83 -5.05
N TYR A 440 -23.19 0.83 -5.07
CA TYR A 440 -23.45 -0.43 -4.38
C TYR A 440 -23.28 -0.21 -2.86
N PRO A 441 -24.31 -0.51 -2.05
CA PRO A 441 -24.33 -0.13 -0.64
C PRO A 441 -23.47 -1.00 0.28
N PHE A 442 -23.03 -2.17 -0.19
CA PHE A 442 -22.23 -3.13 0.57
C PHE A 442 -20.87 -3.32 -0.07
N PRO A 443 -19.82 -3.61 0.69
CA PRO A 443 -18.56 -3.99 0.10
C PRO A 443 -18.65 -5.40 -0.48
N GLN A 444 -17.84 -5.67 -1.49
CA GLN A 444 -17.55 -7.04 -1.90
C GLN A 444 -16.76 -7.75 -0.78
N ASN A 445 -16.55 -9.06 -0.92
CA ASN A 445 -15.72 -9.84 0.00
C ASN A 445 -14.38 -9.12 0.28
N TRP A 446 -13.94 -9.11 1.53
CA TRP A 446 -12.72 -8.42 1.95
C TRP A 446 -11.49 -8.81 1.12
N ASP A 447 -11.48 -10.02 0.58
CA ASP A 447 -10.38 -10.60 -0.20
C ASP A 447 -10.36 -10.20 -1.70
N VAL A 448 -11.43 -9.59 -2.25
CA VAL A 448 -11.53 -9.33 -3.72
C VAL A 448 -11.20 -7.90 -4.15
N CYS A 449 -10.84 -7.02 -3.20
CA CYS A 449 -10.66 -5.61 -3.50
C CYS A 449 -9.61 -4.93 -2.59
N SER A 450 -8.83 -4.01 -3.16
CA SER A 450 -7.79 -3.22 -2.46
C SER A 450 -8.07 -1.71 -2.40
N TYR A 451 -9.23 -1.24 -2.89
CA TYR A 451 -9.58 0.18 -2.87
C TYR A 451 -10.36 0.58 -1.60
N ALA A 452 -10.35 1.88 -1.27
CA ALA A 452 -11.11 2.43 -0.15
C ALA A 452 -12.62 2.36 -0.42
N PHE A 453 -13.33 1.51 0.31
CA PHE A 453 -14.76 1.33 0.05
C PHE A 453 -15.58 2.60 0.36
N TYR A 454 -16.49 2.93 -0.55
CA TYR A 454 -17.42 4.05 -0.47
C TYR A 454 -18.83 3.62 -0.91
N ASP A 455 -19.80 3.91 -0.07
CA ASP A 455 -21.20 3.45 -0.14
C ASP A 455 -22.18 4.52 -0.64
N GLY A 456 -21.69 5.68 -1.07
CA GLY A 456 -22.56 6.77 -1.48
C GLY A 456 -23.10 7.64 -0.32
N SER A 457 -22.69 7.42 0.94
CA SER A 457 -23.29 8.09 2.11
C SER A 457 -22.83 9.52 2.39
N TYR A 458 -22.05 10.15 1.50
CA TYR A 458 -21.51 11.50 1.73
C TYR A 458 -22.60 12.56 1.99
N GLN A 459 -23.69 12.51 1.23
CA GLN A 459 -24.80 13.46 1.35
C GLN A 459 -25.60 13.26 2.65
N HIS A 460 -25.53 12.06 3.24
CA HIS A 460 -26.20 11.69 4.48
C HIS A 460 -25.32 11.90 5.72
N GLY A 461 -24.02 12.10 5.49
CA GLY A 461 -23.07 12.58 6.47
C GLY A 461 -22.29 11.51 7.21
N ASP A 462 -22.54 10.23 6.90
CA ASP A 462 -21.83 9.08 7.47
C ASP A 462 -20.43 8.97 6.89
N PHE A 463 -20.26 9.31 5.61
CA PHE A 463 -18.97 9.49 4.97
C PHE A 463 -18.63 10.97 4.87
N ARG A 464 -17.47 11.37 5.37
CA ARG A 464 -16.93 12.72 5.29
C ARG A 464 -15.56 12.77 4.62
N GLY A 465 -15.16 11.70 3.95
CA GLY A 465 -14.05 11.69 3.00
C GLY A 465 -14.15 12.79 1.93
N GLY A 466 -13.09 13.03 1.16
CA GLY A 466 -13.13 13.97 0.03
C GLY A 466 -14.35 13.76 -0.89
N LYS A 467 -14.77 14.80 -1.61
CA LYS A 467 -15.74 14.61 -2.70
C LYS A 467 -15.01 13.84 -3.79
N GLY A 468 -15.36 12.57 -3.98
CA GLY A 468 -14.83 11.75 -5.07
C GLY A 468 -15.05 12.38 -6.43
#